data_AF-A0A352WKD1-F1
#
_entry.id   AF-A0A352WKD1-F1
#
_cell.length_a   1.000
_cell.length_b   1.000
_cell.length_c   1.000
_cell.angle_alpha   90.00
_cell.angle_beta   90.00
_cell.angle_gamma   90.00
#
_symmetry.space_group_name_H-M   'P 1'
#
loop_
_entity.id
_entity.type
_entity.pdbx_description
1 polymer ?
#
loop_
_entity_poly.entity_id
_entity_poly.type
_entity_poly.pdbx_seq_one_letter_code
_entity_poly.pdbx_strand_id
1 'polypeptide(L)'
;MKKRSGIIILLISFLFIAAEVLAFMIFIRPGMKMEEFYDEAVKGNFEGMNRIYSSLSRDDKEDALGLMNDIAVHFTNDYISGKINYDELSVVLQAILDMDEIVRKDDLSGGGKFSSNWIKCYTSANKKELDRRFKICANELCLNGREGSYDRYLVDFRNVYNLTYVAGGSVSNSQRNLSKDYVNEIDAFFEKRINSLYNSYLNGKIENDMIQAYIDTSKELFSGNAESAASAIEEEHSALGSFDENFDKYQSMIDNGQYVEAVDGLDKYVEEKRNDRLFKDYLTKFEELRKRAVEMAAGFYPSEILNLIKKNDINGAADLLDKVDKVFGNEVNLTEQKAFLSNYWKLAYYNYMVNMEDNLRMDLSRGVSVGEFSNSLDINQSTGKPDLMCFKDLDGGGIPELILYNSSTGFTYIFTCMEGRVDLAGCLKVLAYGKDPCDIIAEPYSGKAGNMEVKRVLCRYSQSNASFSVEKYCYRNRDYTYFNINGTEYQILPEDPSKPKEEKGEDFAVIVKRFDDAEKEIADYTEKWGCEPPESDSVTIIRYFDYIY
;
A
#
# COMPACT_ATOMS: atom_id res chain seq x y z
N MET A 1 -111.68 -57.63 23.76
CA MET A 1 -110.78 -56.78 22.95
C MET A 1 -109.75 -55.94 23.75
N LYS A 2 -109.72 -55.91 25.10
CA LYS A 2 -108.79 -55.04 25.86
C LYS A 2 -107.35 -55.59 26.10
N LYS A 3 -107.08 -56.89 25.93
CA LYS A 3 -105.74 -57.49 26.14
C LYS A 3 -104.76 -57.31 24.96
N ARG A 4 -105.25 -57.15 23.72
CA ARG A 4 -104.37 -56.98 22.54
C ARG A 4 -103.81 -55.56 22.41
N SER A 5 -104.54 -54.53 22.85
CA SER A 5 -104.08 -53.14 22.77
C SER A 5 -102.95 -52.80 23.75
N GLY A 6 -102.94 -53.38 24.96
CA GLY A 6 -101.87 -53.15 25.94
C GLY A 6 -100.52 -53.77 25.54
N ILE A 7 -100.54 -54.93 24.89
CA ILE A 7 -99.33 -55.60 24.37
C ILE A 7 -98.75 -54.83 23.18
N ILE A 8 -99.60 -54.31 22.29
CA ILE A 8 -99.17 -53.50 21.15
C ILE A 8 -98.55 -52.17 21.62
N ILE A 9 -99.13 -51.50 22.62
CA ILE A 9 -98.55 -50.28 23.20
C ILE A 9 -97.19 -50.56 23.84
N LEU A 10 -97.06 -51.66 24.61
CA LEU A 10 -95.77 -52.08 25.19
C LEU A 10 -94.70 -52.39 24.13
N LEU A 11 -95.09 -53.04 23.03
CA LEU A 11 -94.19 -53.33 21.90
C LEU A 11 -93.74 -52.05 21.18
N ILE A 12 -94.64 -51.10 20.97
CA ILE A 12 -94.32 -49.80 20.35
C ILE A 12 -93.42 -48.97 21.27
N SER A 13 -93.71 -48.92 22.57
CA SER A 13 -92.85 -48.24 23.56
C SER A 13 -91.47 -48.88 23.67
N PHE A 14 -91.37 -50.21 23.63
CA PHE A 14 -90.08 -50.91 23.61
C PHE A 14 -89.31 -50.62 22.32
N LEU A 15 -89.98 -50.54 21.17
CA LEU A 15 -89.35 -50.15 19.90
C LEU A 15 -88.85 -48.70 19.91
N PHE A 16 -89.58 -47.76 20.54
CA PHE A 16 -89.11 -46.39 20.72
C PHE A 16 -87.91 -46.31 21.66
N ILE A 17 -87.91 -47.03 22.78
CA ILE A 17 -86.75 -47.10 23.69
C ILE A 17 -85.56 -47.76 23.00
N ALA A 18 -85.78 -48.85 22.25
CA ALA A 18 -84.72 -49.51 21.50
C ALA A 18 -84.16 -48.61 20.39
N ALA A 19 -85.01 -47.84 19.70
CA ALA A 19 -84.62 -46.87 18.69
C ALA A 19 -83.88 -45.67 19.31
N GLU A 20 -84.28 -45.17 20.48
CA GLU A 20 -83.57 -44.12 21.22
C GLU A 20 -82.22 -44.61 21.74
N VAL A 21 -82.14 -45.84 22.26
CA VAL A 21 -80.87 -46.47 22.67
C VAL A 21 -79.96 -46.70 21.47
N LEU A 22 -80.51 -47.13 20.32
CA LEU A 22 -79.77 -47.25 19.06
C LEU A 22 -79.29 -45.88 18.56
N ALA A 23 -80.13 -44.86 18.57
CA ALA A 23 -79.75 -43.50 18.18
C ALA A 23 -78.70 -42.90 19.13
N PHE A 24 -78.83 -43.17 20.44
CA PHE A 24 -77.83 -42.79 21.43
C PHE A 24 -76.50 -43.51 21.19
N MET A 25 -76.53 -44.81 20.89
CA MET A 25 -75.32 -45.61 20.67
C MET A 25 -74.66 -45.36 19.31
N ILE A 26 -75.44 -45.00 18.27
CA ILE A 26 -74.96 -44.77 16.91
C ILE A 26 -74.55 -43.32 16.68
N PHE A 27 -75.26 -42.33 17.25
CA PHE A 27 -75.03 -40.91 16.93
C PHE A 27 -74.54 -40.08 18.12
N ILE A 28 -75.17 -40.22 19.30
CA ILE A 28 -74.86 -39.33 20.44
C ILE A 28 -73.53 -39.74 21.11
N ARG A 29 -73.35 -41.03 21.38
CA ARG A 29 -72.18 -41.56 22.10
C ARG A 29 -70.86 -41.40 21.31
N PRO A 30 -70.79 -41.65 19.99
CA PRO A 30 -69.59 -41.36 19.21
C PRO A 30 -69.27 -39.86 19.16
N GLY A 31 -70.27 -39.00 18.99
CA GLY A 31 -70.10 -37.54 19.03
C GLY A 31 -69.54 -37.03 20.35
N MET A 32 -70.05 -37.52 21.49
CA MET A 32 -69.52 -37.19 22.81
C MET A 32 -68.06 -37.65 23.00
N LYS A 33 -67.70 -38.84 22.50
CA LYS A 33 -66.31 -39.32 22.55
C LYS A 33 -65.36 -38.47 21.70
N MET A 34 -65.83 -37.97 20.56
CA MET A 34 -65.05 -37.08 19.69
C MET A 34 -64.86 -35.69 20.29
N GLU A 35 -65.87 -35.15 20.98
CA GLU A 35 -65.76 -33.91 21.77
C GLU A 35 -64.78 -34.09 22.95
N GLU A 36 -64.88 -35.19 23.69
CA GLU A 36 -63.91 -35.52 24.74
C GLU A 36 -62.48 -35.67 24.18
N PHE A 37 -62.32 -36.28 23.00
CA PHE A 37 -61.03 -36.40 22.34
C PHE A 37 -60.46 -35.03 21.93
N TYR A 38 -61.31 -34.14 21.40
CA TYR A 38 -60.93 -32.75 21.10
C TYR A 38 -60.40 -32.02 22.34
N ASP A 39 -61.16 -32.07 23.45
CA ASP A 39 -60.81 -31.38 24.68
C ASP A 39 -59.47 -31.88 25.26
N GLU A 40 -59.24 -33.18 25.23
CA GLU A 40 -57.97 -33.75 25.69
C GLU A 40 -56.80 -33.42 24.74
N ALA A 41 -57.06 -33.34 23.43
CA ALA A 41 -56.07 -32.93 22.45
C ALA A 41 -55.66 -31.46 22.58
N VAL A 42 -56.63 -30.55 22.76
CA VAL A 42 -56.38 -29.12 22.98
C VAL A 42 -55.67 -28.85 24.32
N LYS A 43 -55.83 -29.72 25.32
CA LYS A 43 -55.06 -29.69 26.58
C LYS A 43 -53.66 -30.29 26.45
N GLY A 44 -53.34 -30.97 25.35
CA GLY A 44 -52.12 -31.76 25.20
C GLY A 44 -52.02 -32.95 26.16
N ASN A 45 -53.15 -33.55 26.54
CA ASN A 45 -53.15 -34.71 27.42
C ASN A 45 -53.06 -36.03 26.61
N PHE A 46 -51.84 -36.48 26.35
CA PHE A 46 -51.58 -37.73 25.63
C PHE A 46 -52.31 -38.95 26.24
N GLU A 47 -52.27 -39.14 27.57
CA GLU A 47 -52.91 -40.30 28.19
C GLU A 47 -54.43 -40.29 28.00
N GLY A 48 -55.04 -39.10 28.11
CA GLY A 48 -56.45 -38.87 27.82
C GLY A 48 -56.80 -39.19 26.37
N MET A 49 -56.04 -38.62 25.43
CA MET A 49 -56.19 -38.86 23.99
C MET A 49 -56.07 -40.36 23.65
N ASN A 50 -55.03 -41.04 24.12
CA ASN A 50 -54.77 -42.45 23.83
C ASN A 50 -55.88 -43.36 24.36
N ARG A 51 -56.33 -43.12 25.60
CA ARG A 51 -57.43 -43.86 26.21
C ARG A 51 -58.72 -43.75 25.40
N ILE A 52 -59.05 -42.52 24.95
CA ILE A 52 -60.27 -42.28 24.18
C ILE A 52 -60.13 -42.91 22.78
N TYR A 53 -59.03 -42.63 22.07
CA TYR A 53 -58.72 -43.14 20.73
C TYR A 53 -58.79 -44.67 20.65
N SER A 54 -58.22 -45.37 21.63
CA SER A 54 -58.25 -46.83 21.71
C SER A 54 -59.66 -47.41 21.83
N SER A 55 -60.64 -46.61 22.28
CA SER A 55 -62.05 -47.00 22.44
C SER A 55 -62.96 -46.61 21.27
N LEU A 56 -62.41 -45.92 20.25
CA LEU A 56 -63.13 -45.43 19.08
C LEU A 56 -63.37 -46.56 18.06
N SER A 57 -64.44 -46.42 17.28
CA SER A 57 -64.66 -47.28 16.11
C SER A 57 -63.67 -46.94 15.00
N ARG A 58 -63.62 -47.75 13.93
CA ARG A 58 -62.70 -47.51 12.81
C ARG A 58 -62.93 -46.15 12.15
N ASP A 59 -64.19 -45.80 11.87
CA ASP A 59 -64.55 -44.56 11.19
C ASP A 59 -64.25 -43.35 12.10
N ASP A 60 -64.57 -43.45 13.40
CA ASP A 60 -64.26 -42.40 14.38
C ASP A 60 -62.74 -42.18 14.56
N LYS A 61 -61.92 -43.22 14.38
CA LYS A 61 -60.45 -43.08 14.41
C LYS A 61 -59.92 -42.24 13.24
N GLU A 62 -60.54 -42.32 12.07
CA GLU A 62 -60.19 -41.46 10.91
C GLU A 62 -60.58 -40.00 11.19
N ASP A 63 -61.76 -39.76 11.76
CA ASP A 63 -62.20 -38.42 12.17
C ASP A 63 -61.28 -37.82 13.26
N ALA A 64 -60.83 -38.64 14.22
CA ALA A 64 -59.85 -38.24 15.23
C ALA A 64 -58.48 -37.86 14.63
N LEU A 65 -58.05 -38.52 13.55
CA LEU A 65 -56.85 -38.13 12.81
C LEU A 65 -57.05 -36.79 12.10
N GLY A 66 -58.21 -36.56 11.48
CA GLY A 66 -58.59 -35.27 10.90
C GLY A 66 -58.52 -34.14 11.94
N LEU A 67 -59.13 -34.37 13.10
CA LEU A 67 -59.16 -33.42 14.21
C LEU A 67 -57.75 -33.08 14.72
N MET A 68 -56.87 -34.07 14.91
CA MET A 68 -55.49 -33.81 15.31
C MET A 68 -54.72 -33.01 14.25
N ASN A 69 -54.96 -33.22 12.95
CA ASN A 69 -54.40 -32.38 11.90
C ASN A 69 -54.89 -30.92 12.02
N ASP A 70 -56.19 -30.71 12.21
CA ASP A 70 -56.77 -29.38 12.34
C ASP A 70 -56.24 -28.64 13.58
N ILE A 71 -56.15 -29.33 14.72
CA ILE A 71 -55.55 -28.80 15.95
C ILE A 71 -54.08 -28.43 15.73
N ALA A 72 -53.28 -29.34 15.15
CA ALA A 72 -51.87 -29.07 14.88
C ALA A 72 -51.67 -27.84 13.98
N VAL A 73 -52.48 -27.72 12.92
CA VAL A 73 -52.47 -26.55 12.02
C VAL A 73 -52.91 -25.29 12.74
N HIS A 74 -54.01 -25.34 13.50
CA HIS A 74 -54.55 -24.20 14.25
C HIS A 74 -53.53 -23.63 15.24
N PHE A 75 -52.98 -24.48 16.12
CA PHE A 75 -52.00 -24.06 17.12
C PHE A 75 -50.70 -23.58 16.47
N THR A 76 -50.24 -24.24 15.41
CA THR A 76 -49.05 -23.78 14.67
C THR A 76 -49.26 -22.39 14.07
N ASN A 77 -50.41 -22.14 13.45
CA ASN A 77 -50.75 -20.83 12.91
C ASN A 77 -50.89 -19.76 14.00
N ASP A 78 -51.47 -20.11 15.14
CA ASP A 78 -51.61 -19.21 16.28
C ASP A 78 -50.23 -18.87 16.90
N TYR A 79 -49.30 -19.82 16.97
CA TYR A 79 -47.92 -19.54 17.38
C TYR A 79 -47.18 -18.69 16.35
N ILE A 80 -47.27 -19.03 15.06
CA ILE A 80 -46.62 -18.26 13.98
C ILE A 80 -47.12 -16.81 13.97
N SER A 81 -48.42 -16.59 14.17
CA SER A 81 -49.04 -15.26 14.27
C SER A 81 -48.82 -14.56 15.63
N GLY A 82 -48.28 -15.26 16.63
CA GLY A 82 -47.92 -14.68 17.94
C GLY A 82 -49.07 -14.56 18.92
N LYS A 83 -50.17 -15.29 18.72
CA LYS A 83 -51.31 -15.34 19.64
C LYS A 83 -51.05 -16.22 20.86
N ILE A 84 -50.26 -17.27 20.68
CA ILE A 84 -49.82 -18.19 21.75
C ILE A 84 -48.30 -18.23 21.81
N ASN A 85 -47.76 -18.62 22.96
CA ASN A 85 -46.31 -18.83 23.14
C ASN A 85 -45.89 -20.25 22.73
N TYR A 86 -44.57 -20.51 22.71
CA TYR A 86 -44.06 -21.82 22.30
C TYR A 86 -44.36 -22.92 23.33
N ASP A 87 -44.46 -22.58 24.62
CA ASP A 87 -44.77 -23.57 25.67
C ASP A 87 -46.20 -24.12 25.47
N GLU A 88 -47.18 -23.24 25.24
CA GLU A 88 -48.56 -23.59 24.90
C GLU A 88 -48.65 -24.45 23.63
N LEU A 89 -47.91 -24.08 22.57
CA LEU A 89 -47.81 -24.89 21.36
C LEU A 89 -47.19 -26.27 21.65
N SER A 90 -46.08 -26.30 22.38
CA SER A 90 -45.27 -27.51 22.60
C SER A 90 -46.03 -28.59 23.33
N VAL A 91 -46.88 -28.23 24.30
CA VAL A 91 -47.70 -29.18 25.06
C VAL A 91 -48.69 -29.91 24.14
N VAL A 92 -49.42 -29.16 23.32
CA VAL A 92 -50.42 -29.70 22.39
C VAL A 92 -49.76 -30.53 21.31
N LEU A 93 -48.75 -29.98 20.67
CA LEU A 93 -48.02 -30.66 19.62
C LEU A 93 -47.32 -31.91 20.17
N GLN A 94 -46.62 -31.86 21.30
CA GLN A 94 -45.94 -33.03 21.83
C GLN A 94 -46.90 -34.21 22.05
N ALA A 95 -48.10 -33.95 22.57
CA ALA A 95 -49.13 -34.99 22.74
C ALA A 95 -49.60 -35.61 21.41
N ILE A 96 -49.77 -34.78 20.35
CA ILE A 96 -50.08 -35.27 19.00
C ILE A 96 -48.93 -36.14 18.46
N LEU A 97 -47.68 -35.74 18.72
CA LEU A 97 -46.49 -36.50 18.34
C LEU A 97 -46.32 -37.81 19.12
N ASP A 98 -46.75 -37.88 20.38
CA ASP A 98 -46.78 -39.12 21.16
C ASP A 98 -47.89 -40.05 20.67
N MET A 99 -49.04 -39.49 20.25
CA MET A 99 -50.13 -40.26 19.61
C MET A 99 -49.72 -40.90 18.29
N ASP A 100 -48.80 -40.30 17.53
CA ASP A 100 -48.33 -40.83 16.26
C ASP A 100 -47.79 -42.29 16.35
N GLU A 101 -47.10 -42.66 17.44
CA GLU A 101 -46.62 -44.04 17.62
C GLU A 101 -47.78 -45.04 17.80
N ILE A 102 -48.86 -44.60 18.46
CA ILE A 102 -50.06 -45.40 18.68
C ILE A 102 -50.83 -45.58 17.37
N VAL A 103 -51.05 -44.47 16.66
CA VAL A 103 -51.73 -44.46 15.35
C VAL A 103 -51.02 -45.36 14.35
N ARG A 104 -49.68 -45.36 14.32
CA ARG A 104 -48.88 -46.20 13.42
C ARG A 104 -49.05 -47.71 13.67
N LYS A 105 -49.39 -48.14 14.90
CA LYS A 105 -49.65 -49.55 15.22
C LYS A 105 -51.03 -50.02 14.72
N ASP A 106 -51.96 -49.09 14.55
CA ASP A 106 -53.34 -49.33 14.14
C ASP A 106 -53.59 -49.14 12.62
N ASP A 107 -52.52 -49.07 11.79
CA ASP A 107 -52.60 -48.85 10.35
C ASP A 107 -53.31 -50.00 9.61
N LEU A 108 -54.63 -49.85 9.41
CA LEU A 108 -55.57 -50.83 8.85
C LEU A 108 -55.79 -50.71 7.33
N SER A 109 -54.99 -49.94 6.60
CA SER A 109 -55.08 -49.83 5.14
C SER A 109 -53.77 -49.43 4.47
N GLY A 110 -52.63 -50.06 4.80
CA GLY A 110 -51.41 -50.01 3.98
C GLY A 110 -50.95 -48.59 3.56
N GLY A 111 -51.27 -47.60 4.39
CA GLY A 111 -51.12 -46.18 4.11
C GLY A 111 -50.25 -45.53 5.16
N GLY A 112 -49.28 -46.27 5.70
CA GLY A 112 -48.31 -45.88 6.72
C GLY A 112 -47.45 -44.71 6.29
N LYS A 113 -48.05 -43.53 6.23
CA LYS A 113 -47.37 -42.26 6.18
C LYS A 113 -47.78 -41.55 7.45
N PHE A 114 -46.81 -41.46 8.36
CA PHE A 114 -46.64 -40.30 9.24
C PHE A 114 -47.29 -39.10 8.56
N SER A 115 -48.28 -38.46 9.18
CA SER A 115 -48.97 -37.33 8.56
C SER A 115 -47.91 -36.31 8.16
N SER A 116 -47.60 -36.21 6.86
CA SER A 116 -46.64 -35.24 6.34
C SER A 116 -47.02 -33.82 6.76
N ASN A 117 -48.28 -33.61 7.11
CA ASN A 117 -48.81 -32.34 7.61
C ASN A 117 -48.37 -32.06 9.04
N TRP A 118 -48.31 -33.04 9.94
CA TRP A 118 -47.77 -32.83 11.29
C TRP A 118 -46.30 -32.43 11.25
N ILE A 119 -45.45 -33.15 10.47
CA ILE A 119 -44.05 -32.76 10.26
C ILE A 119 -43.96 -31.32 9.74
N LYS A 120 -44.74 -30.95 8.73
CA LYS A 120 -44.75 -29.57 8.20
C LYS A 120 -45.12 -28.54 9.27
N CYS A 121 -46.07 -28.86 10.15
CA CYS A 121 -46.44 -28.01 11.28
C CYS A 121 -45.24 -27.81 12.23
N TYR A 122 -44.56 -28.89 12.65
CA TYR A 122 -43.33 -28.80 13.45
C TYR A 122 -42.24 -28.02 12.76
N THR A 123 -41.95 -28.34 11.50
CA THR A 123 -40.92 -27.66 10.74
C THR A 123 -41.20 -26.16 10.67
N SER A 124 -42.46 -25.77 10.46
CA SER A 124 -42.84 -24.35 10.38
C SER A 124 -42.72 -23.64 11.73
N ALA A 125 -43.20 -24.26 12.81
CA ALA A 125 -43.08 -23.72 14.16
C ALA A 125 -41.60 -23.63 14.60
N ASN A 126 -40.83 -24.71 14.40
CA ASN A 126 -39.45 -24.80 14.84
C ASN A 126 -38.52 -23.91 14.02
N LYS A 127 -38.77 -23.62 12.73
CA LYS A 127 -38.03 -22.57 12.02
C LYS A 127 -38.08 -21.23 12.77
N LYS A 128 -39.25 -20.85 13.29
CA LYS A 128 -39.43 -19.63 14.07
C LYS A 128 -38.79 -19.73 15.47
N GLU A 129 -39.04 -20.81 16.20
CA GLU A 129 -38.55 -20.95 17.57
C GLU A 129 -37.04 -21.16 17.63
N LEU A 130 -36.49 -21.98 16.74
CA LEU A 130 -35.04 -22.21 16.67
C LEU A 130 -34.32 -20.94 16.25
N ASP A 131 -34.84 -20.12 15.32
CA ASP A 131 -34.21 -18.82 14.99
C ASP A 131 -34.19 -17.88 16.21
N ARG A 132 -35.28 -17.87 17.00
CA ARG A 132 -35.32 -17.13 18.27
C ARG A 132 -34.25 -17.62 19.25
N ARG A 133 -34.15 -18.93 19.47
CA ARG A 133 -33.18 -19.54 20.39
C ARG A 133 -31.74 -19.43 19.91
N PHE A 134 -31.50 -19.54 18.60
CA PHE A 134 -30.20 -19.33 17.97
C PHE A 134 -29.69 -17.91 18.25
N LYS A 135 -30.53 -16.88 18.08
CA LYS A 135 -30.20 -15.49 18.45
C LYS A 135 -29.88 -15.33 19.93
N ILE A 136 -30.63 -16.00 20.81
CA ILE A 136 -30.36 -15.96 22.25
C ILE A 136 -28.99 -16.58 22.55
N CYS A 137 -28.66 -17.73 21.94
CA CYS A 137 -27.35 -18.37 22.09
C CYS A 137 -26.22 -17.44 21.61
N ALA A 138 -26.33 -16.89 20.40
CA ALA A 138 -25.31 -16.00 19.85
C ALA A 138 -25.15 -14.71 20.67
N ASN A 139 -26.25 -14.10 21.11
CA ASN A 139 -26.20 -12.89 21.96
C ASN A 139 -25.53 -13.19 23.31
N GLU A 140 -25.86 -14.33 23.93
CA GLU A 140 -25.26 -14.72 25.22
C GLU A 140 -23.77 -15.00 25.06
N LEU A 141 -23.37 -15.69 23.99
CA LEU A 141 -21.97 -15.95 23.68
C LEU A 141 -21.20 -14.65 23.46
N CYS A 142 -21.78 -13.70 22.70
CA CYS A 142 -21.17 -12.40 22.44
C CYS A 142 -21.02 -11.54 23.70
N LEU A 143 -22.04 -11.50 24.58
CA LEU A 143 -22.06 -10.59 25.73
C LEU A 143 -21.37 -11.15 26.98
N ASN A 144 -21.51 -12.45 27.22
CA ASN A 144 -21.09 -13.09 28.48
C ASN A 144 -20.15 -14.28 28.27
N GLY A 145 -19.85 -14.66 27.03
CA GLY A 145 -19.06 -15.85 26.72
C GLY A 145 -19.69 -17.15 27.22
N ARG A 146 -18.87 -18.18 27.42
CA ARG A 146 -19.31 -19.49 27.95
C ARG A 146 -19.58 -19.50 29.45
N GLU A 147 -19.08 -18.51 30.20
CA GLU A 147 -19.29 -18.41 31.66
C GLU A 147 -20.72 -17.99 32.02
N GLY A 148 -21.47 -17.45 31.05
CA GLY A 148 -22.87 -17.07 31.20
C GLY A 148 -23.86 -18.24 31.09
N SER A 149 -25.05 -17.95 30.56
CA SER A 149 -26.13 -18.93 30.39
C SER A 149 -26.07 -19.68 29.04
N TYR A 150 -24.95 -19.58 28.32
CA TYR A 150 -24.82 -20.10 26.95
C TYR A 150 -25.09 -21.61 26.86
N ASP A 151 -24.44 -22.42 27.70
CA ASP A 151 -24.62 -23.88 27.72
C ASP A 151 -26.07 -24.28 28.01
N ARG A 152 -26.75 -23.52 28.89
CA ARG A 152 -28.18 -23.73 29.16
C ARG A 152 -29.01 -23.43 27.92
N TYR A 153 -28.75 -22.34 27.21
CA TYR A 153 -29.47 -22.00 25.98
C TYR A 153 -29.20 -22.98 24.84
N LEU A 154 -28.00 -23.57 24.76
CA LEU A 154 -27.70 -24.66 23.83
C LEU A 154 -28.55 -25.90 24.10
N VAL A 155 -28.68 -26.32 25.37
CA VAL A 155 -29.54 -27.45 25.77
C VAL A 155 -30.98 -27.17 25.35
N ASP A 156 -31.45 -25.96 25.63
CA ASP A 156 -32.77 -25.47 25.28
C ASP A 156 -33.03 -25.48 23.76
N PHE A 157 -32.06 -25.05 22.95
CA PHE A 157 -32.12 -25.17 21.49
C PHE A 157 -32.20 -26.63 21.06
N ARG A 158 -31.35 -27.50 21.62
CA ARG A 158 -31.30 -28.93 21.28
C ARG A 158 -32.59 -29.65 21.65
N ASN A 159 -33.23 -29.29 22.75
CA ASN A 159 -34.52 -29.85 23.15
C ASN A 159 -35.64 -29.50 22.15
N VAL A 160 -35.67 -28.25 21.66
CA VAL A 160 -36.60 -27.85 20.59
C VAL A 160 -36.28 -28.57 19.28
N TYR A 161 -35.01 -28.61 18.90
CA TYR A 161 -34.56 -29.24 17.65
C TYR A 161 -34.90 -30.74 17.63
N ASN A 162 -34.70 -31.44 18.75
CA ASN A 162 -34.95 -32.86 18.90
C ASN A 162 -36.42 -33.22 19.16
N LEU A 163 -37.33 -32.25 19.20
CA LEU A 163 -38.75 -32.45 19.50
C LEU A 163 -38.96 -33.13 20.88
N THR A 164 -38.19 -32.71 21.87
CA THR A 164 -38.26 -33.22 23.26
C THR A 164 -38.58 -32.13 24.28
N TYR A 165 -38.71 -30.88 23.84
CA TYR A 165 -39.06 -29.74 24.71
C TYR A 165 -40.52 -29.82 25.16
N VAL A 166 -40.74 -29.80 26.48
CA VAL A 166 -42.05 -29.69 27.11
C VAL A 166 -42.06 -28.44 28.00
N ALA A 167 -43.21 -27.75 28.08
CA ALA A 167 -43.41 -26.50 28.81
C ALA A 167 -42.62 -26.41 30.13
N GLY A 168 -41.99 -25.25 30.37
CA GLY A 168 -41.09 -25.03 31.51
C GLY A 168 -39.70 -25.66 31.39
N GLY A 169 -39.29 -26.12 30.20
CA GLY A 169 -37.94 -26.65 29.94
C GLY A 169 -37.74 -28.10 30.38
N SER A 170 -38.83 -28.84 30.63
CA SER A 170 -38.75 -30.27 30.94
C SER A 170 -38.42 -31.08 29.69
N VAL A 171 -37.59 -32.11 29.83
CA VAL A 171 -37.20 -32.99 28.72
C VAL A 171 -38.11 -34.21 28.71
N SER A 172 -38.72 -34.50 27.56
CA SER A 172 -39.40 -35.78 27.35
C SER A 172 -38.38 -36.93 27.31
N ASN A 173 -38.64 -38.02 28.04
CA ASN A 173 -37.75 -39.20 28.08
C ASN A 173 -37.73 -40.03 26.78
N SER A 174 -38.50 -39.63 25.75
CA SER A 174 -38.55 -40.34 24.48
C SER A 174 -37.45 -39.85 23.53
N GLN A 175 -36.40 -40.67 23.32
CA GLN A 175 -35.50 -40.47 22.19
C GLN A 175 -36.27 -40.68 20.88
N ARG A 176 -36.40 -39.62 20.08
CA ARG A 176 -37.15 -39.65 18.81
C ARG A 176 -36.18 -39.66 17.63
N ASN A 177 -36.39 -40.57 16.69
CA ASN A 177 -35.70 -40.52 15.40
C ASN A 177 -36.32 -39.40 14.56
N LEU A 178 -35.57 -38.33 14.35
CA LEU A 178 -36.01 -37.21 13.51
C LEU A 178 -36.14 -37.65 12.05
N SER A 179 -37.18 -37.16 11.36
CA SER A 179 -37.33 -37.42 9.93
C SER A 179 -36.26 -36.66 9.14
N LYS A 180 -35.78 -37.29 8.05
CA LYS A 180 -34.79 -36.66 7.16
C LYS A 180 -35.31 -35.35 6.55
N ASP A 181 -36.60 -35.28 6.24
CA ASP A 181 -37.24 -34.09 5.68
C ASP A 181 -37.21 -32.92 6.68
N TYR A 182 -37.52 -33.15 7.96
CA TYR A 182 -37.41 -32.14 9.01
C TYR A 182 -35.96 -31.64 9.15
N VAL A 183 -35.01 -32.56 9.30
CA VAL A 183 -33.58 -32.22 9.47
C VAL A 183 -33.08 -31.38 8.30
N ASN A 184 -33.33 -31.82 7.07
CA ASN A 184 -32.90 -31.10 5.87
C ASN A 184 -33.56 -29.71 5.74
N GLU A 185 -34.85 -29.58 6.08
CA GLU A 185 -35.55 -28.30 5.99
C GLU A 185 -35.08 -27.29 7.05
N ILE A 186 -34.74 -27.74 8.26
CA ILE A 186 -34.17 -26.88 9.30
C ILE A 186 -32.74 -26.48 8.93
N ASP A 187 -31.91 -27.42 8.48
CA ASP A 187 -30.53 -27.15 8.06
C ASP A 187 -30.48 -26.15 6.88
N ALA A 188 -31.29 -26.36 5.84
CA ALA A 188 -31.39 -25.42 4.71
C ALA A 188 -31.95 -24.04 5.10
N PHE A 189 -32.79 -23.97 6.14
CA PHE A 189 -33.25 -22.69 6.69
C PHE A 189 -32.10 -21.95 7.39
N PHE A 190 -31.30 -22.64 8.20
CA PHE A 190 -30.17 -22.02 8.90
C PHE A 190 -29.00 -21.68 7.97
N GLU A 191 -28.73 -22.49 6.95
CA GLU A 191 -27.77 -22.14 5.88
C GLU A 191 -28.10 -20.77 5.27
N LYS A 192 -29.36 -20.55 4.89
CA LYS A 192 -29.82 -19.24 4.37
C LYS A 192 -29.73 -18.14 5.42
N ARG A 193 -30.05 -18.47 6.68
CA ARG A 193 -30.05 -17.50 7.78
C ARG A 193 -28.64 -16.99 8.07
N ILE A 194 -27.65 -17.88 8.16
CA ILE A 194 -26.24 -17.57 8.43
C ILE A 194 -25.68 -16.69 7.30
N ASN A 195 -25.91 -17.08 6.04
CA ASN A 195 -25.53 -16.26 4.89
C ASN A 195 -26.19 -14.87 4.89
N SER A 196 -27.45 -14.77 5.32
CA SER A 196 -28.14 -13.47 5.45
C SER A 196 -27.57 -12.61 6.58
N LEU A 197 -27.12 -13.22 7.68
CA LEU A 197 -26.46 -12.53 8.79
C LEU A 197 -25.09 -12.01 8.35
N TYR A 198 -24.29 -12.83 7.66
CA TYR A 198 -23.01 -12.39 7.13
C TYR A 198 -23.14 -11.26 6.11
N ASN A 199 -24.12 -11.33 5.20
CA ASN A 199 -24.43 -10.19 4.33
C ASN A 199 -24.88 -8.94 5.10
N SER A 200 -25.52 -9.09 6.26
CA SER A 200 -25.89 -7.95 7.11
C SER A 200 -24.67 -7.34 7.80
N TYR A 201 -23.70 -8.17 8.20
CA TYR A 201 -22.38 -7.75 8.69
C TYR A 201 -21.61 -6.96 7.61
N LEU A 202 -21.50 -7.50 6.39
CA LEU A 202 -20.85 -6.82 5.25
C LEU A 202 -21.49 -5.46 4.89
N ASN A 203 -22.73 -5.22 5.32
CA ASN A 203 -23.44 -3.96 5.12
C ASN A 203 -23.45 -3.07 6.38
N GLY A 204 -22.62 -3.36 7.39
CA GLY A 204 -22.46 -2.56 8.61
C GLY A 204 -23.66 -2.61 9.56
N LYS A 205 -24.53 -3.63 9.48
CA LYS A 205 -25.71 -3.76 10.37
C LYS A 205 -25.48 -4.67 11.58
N ILE A 206 -24.41 -5.45 11.56
CA ILE A 206 -24.00 -6.35 12.62
C ILE A 206 -22.53 -6.06 12.90
N GLU A 207 -22.17 -5.97 14.17
CA GLU A 207 -20.79 -5.75 14.62
C GLU A 207 -19.95 -7.02 14.50
N ASN A 208 -18.62 -6.86 14.49
CA ASN A 208 -17.64 -7.94 14.32
C ASN A 208 -17.82 -9.08 15.35
N ASP A 209 -17.86 -8.73 16.64
CA ASP A 209 -17.97 -9.72 17.72
C ASP A 209 -19.29 -10.52 17.62
N MET A 210 -20.34 -9.87 17.14
CA MET A 210 -21.66 -10.49 17.01
C MET A 210 -21.71 -11.46 15.83
N ILE A 211 -21.07 -11.14 14.69
CA ILE A 211 -21.01 -12.09 13.56
C ILE A 211 -20.15 -13.30 13.91
N GLN A 212 -19.04 -13.12 14.64
CA GLN A 212 -18.23 -14.23 15.15
C GLN A 212 -19.05 -15.13 16.08
N ALA A 213 -19.81 -14.54 17.01
CA ALA A 213 -20.68 -15.32 17.89
C ALA A 213 -21.74 -16.13 17.11
N TYR A 214 -22.30 -15.58 16.02
CA TYR A 214 -23.21 -16.34 15.15
C TYR A 214 -22.52 -17.50 14.42
N ILE A 215 -21.29 -17.30 13.94
CA ILE A 215 -20.47 -18.34 13.29
C ILE A 215 -20.19 -19.48 14.29
N ASP A 216 -19.68 -19.15 15.47
CA ASP A 216 -19.33 -20.12 16.51
C ASP A 216 -20.55 -20.91 16.98
N THR A 217 -21.65 -20.21 17.25
CA THR A 217 -22.93 -20.83 17.64
C THR A 217 -23.43 -21.78 16.55
N SER A 218 -23.26 -21.43 15.27
CA SER A 218 -23.70 -22.28 14.15
C SER A 218 -22.89 -23.57 14.06
N LYS A 219 -21.56 -23.48 14.23
CA LYS A 219 -20.67 -24.65 14.22
C LYS A 219 -20.95 -25.61 15.39
N GLU A 220 -21.43 -25.10 16.53
CA GLU A 220 -21.76 -25.91 17.70
C GLU A 220 -23.16 -26.54 17.66
N LEU A 221 -24.10 -25.91 16.95
CA LEU A 221 -25.50 -26.34 16.88
C LEU A 221 -25.83 -27.22 15.68
N PHE A 222 -25.10 -27.11 14.58
CA PHE A 222 -25.41 -27.79 13.33
C PHE A 222 -24.26 -28.71 12.89
N SER A 223 -24.58 -29.71 12.08
CA SER A 223 -23.62 -30.69 11.54
C SER A 223 -23.78 -30.92 10.02
N GLY A 224 -24.33 -29.93 9.32
CA GLY A 224 -24.81 -30.02 7.93
C GLY A 224 -24.39 -28.84 7.07
N ASN A 225 -25.24 -28.43 6.13
CA ASN A 225 -24.98 -27.28 5.27
C ASN A 225 -24.86 -25.99 6.08
N ALA A 226 -25.60 -25.85 7.19
CA ALA A 226 -25.48 -24.68 8.05
C ALA A 226 -24.09 -24.56 8.70
N GLU A 227 -23.52 -25.68 9.17
CA GLU A 227 -22.13 -25.73 9.68
C GLU A 227 -21.12 -25.43 8.58
N SER A 228 -21.32 -26.01 7.40
CA SER A 228 -20.45 -25.81 6.23
C SER A 228 -20.43 -24.33 5.81
N ALA A 229 -21.60 -23.68 5.79
CA ALA A 229 -21.71 -22.25 5.50
C ALA A 229 -21.00 -21.40 6.56
N ALA A 230 -21.17 -21.72 7.86
CA ALA A 230 -20.48 -21.03 8.94
C ALA A 230 -18.96 -21.17 8.84
N SER A 231 -18.46 -22.36 8.50
CA SER A 231 -17.02 -22.62 8.35
C SER A 231 -16.42 -21.86 7.16
N ALA A 232 -17.12 -21.79 6.03
CA ALA A 232 -16.67 -21.00 4.88
C ALA A 232 -16.63 -19.49 5.19
N ILE A 233 -17.62 -19.00 5.95
CA ILE A 233 -17.65 -17.61 6.40
C ILE A 233 -16.55 -17.33 7.42
N GLU A 234 -16.24 -18.25 8.33
CA GLU A 234 -15.14 -18.12 9.29
C GLU A 234 -13.79 -17.98 8.58
N GLU A 235 -13.55 -18.79 7.55
CA GLU A 235 -12.32 -18.71 6.74
C GLU A 235 -12.19 -17.33 6.08
N GLU A 236 -13.27 -16.82 5.46
CA GLU A 236 -13.31 -15.48 4.88
C GLU A 236 -13.09 -14.40 5.98
N HIS A 237 -13.80 -14.50 7.09
CA HIS A 237 -13.77 -13.53 8.19
C HIS A 237 -12.41 -13.45 8.89
N SER A 238 -11.70 -14.59 8.99
CA SER A 238 -10.36 -14.66 9.57
C SER A 238 -9.32 -13.82 8.81
N ALA A 239 -9.59 -13.47 7.54
CA ALA A 239 -8.72 -12.61 6.75
C ALA A 239 -8.54 -11.20 7.34
N LEU A 240 -9.49 -10.71 8.16
CA LEU A 240 -9.41 -9.39 8.80
C LEU A 240 -8.16 -9.22 9.65
N GLY A 241 -7.79 -10.24 10.44
CA GLY A 241 -6.57 -10.20 11.26
C GLY A 241 -5.31 -10.01 10.41
N SER A 242 -5.29 -10.62 9.22
CA SER A 242 -4.18 -10.45 8.29
C SER A 242 -4.08 -9.03 7.70
N PHE A 243 -5.20 -8.30 7.60
CA PHE A 243 -5.21 -6.93 7.10
C PHE A 243 -4.57 -5.98 8.11
N ASP A 244 -4.92 -6.13 9.40
CA ASP A 244 -4.33 -5.34 10.48
C ASP A 244 -2.82 -5.62 10.62
N GLU A 245 -2.40 -6.89 10.59
CA GLU A 245 -0.98 -7.26 10.64
C GLU A 245 -0.17 -6.65 9.49
N ASN A 246 -0.72 -6.64 8.27
CA ASN A 246 -0.05 -6.03 7.12
C ASN A 246 -0.04 -4.50 7.22
N PHE A 247 -1.10 -3.89 7.73
CA PHE A 247 -1.13 -2.44 7.97
C PHE A 247 -0.02 -2.03 8.95
N ASP A 248 0.07 -2.70 10.10
CA ASP A 248 1.08 -2.43 11.12
C ASP A 248 2.51 -2.67 10.61
N LYS A 249 2.70 -3.72 9.80
CA LYS A 249 3.98 -3.98 9.13
C LYS A 249 4.42 -2.80 8.26
N TYR A 250 3.55 -2.30 7.38
CA TYR A 250 3.91 -1.19 6.49
C TYR A 250 4.06 0.12 7.24
N GLN A 251 3.22 0.36 8.26
CA GLN A 251 3.36 1.51 9.16
C GLN A 251 4.74 1.50 9.84
N SER A 252 5.19 0.34 10.35
CA SER A 252 6.51 0.18 10.95
C SER A 252 7.65 0.43 9.95
N MET A 253 7.55 -0.06 8.71
CA MET A 253 8.54 0.24 7.67
C MET A 253 8.64 1.75 7.40
N ILE A 254 7.51 2.42 7.31
CA ILE A 254 7.42 3.87 7.12
C ILE A 254 8.06 4.62 8.28
N ASP A 255 7.73 4.24 9.53
CA ASP A 255 8.28 4.91 10.72
C ASP A 255 9.80 4.70 10.87
N ASN A 256 10.35 3.64 10.26
CA ASN A 256 11.78 3.36 10.19
C ASN A 256 12.48 3.93 8.93
N GLY A 257 11.78 4.73 8.11
CA GLY A 257 12.35 5.37 6.92
C GLY A 257 12.54 4.45 5.71
N GLN A 258 11.97 3.24 5.73
CA GLN A 258 12.04 2.25 4.65
C GLN A 258 10.93 2.49 3.60
N TYR A 259 10.87 3.71 3.05
CA TYR A 259 9.72 4.15 2.25
C TYR A 259 9.59 3.43 0.90
N VAL A 260 10.71 3.15 0.23
CA VAL A 260 10.73 2.37 -1.03
C VAL A 260 10.10 1.00 -0.82
N GLU A 261 10.55 0.25 0.19
CA GLU A 261 10.04 -1.07 0.51
C GLU A 261 8.58 -1.03 0.97
N ALA A 262 8.22 -0.01 1.75
CA ALA A 262 6.86 0.17 2.23
C ALA A 262 5.88 0.42 1.07
N VAL A 263 6.18 1.36 0.16
CA VAL A 263 5.27 1.72 -0.93
C VAL A 263 5.15 0.61 -1.97
N ASP A 264 6.26 -0.01 -2.37
CA ASP A 264 6.21 -1.17 -3.29
C ASP A 264 5.41 -2.35 -2.70
N GLY A 265 5.55 -2.59 -1.40
CA GLY A 265 4.77 -3.59 -0.68
C GLY A 265 3.29 -3.25 -0.57
N LEU A 266 2.97 -1.99 -0.20
CA LEU A 266 1.60 -1.48 -0.11
C LEU A 266 0.87 -1.59 -1.45
N ASP A 267 1.49 -1.15 -2.54
CA ASP A 267 0.86 -1.14 -3.87
C ASP A 267 0.53 -2.56 -4.35
N LYS A 268 1.45 -3.51 -4.14
CA LYS A 268 1.21 -4.94 -4.44
C LYS A 268 0.09 -5.52 -3.58
N TYR A 269 0.09 -5.20 -2.29
CA TYR A 269 -0.90 -5.73 -1.36
C TYR A 269 -2.31 -5.21 -1.68
N VAL A 270 -2.43 -3.91 -1.96
CA VAL A 270 -3.70 -3.30 -2.39
C VAL A 270 -4.18 -3.91 -3.69
N GLU A 271 -3.31 -4.12 -4.69
CA GLU A 271 -3.70 -4.76 -5.95
C GLU A 271 -4.13 -6.23 -5.77
N GLU A 272 -3.50 -6.97 -4.85
CA GLU A 272 -3.90 -8.34 -4.53
C GLU A 272 -5.28 -8.39 -3.84
N LYS A 273 -5.53 -7.48 -2.89
CA LYS A 273 -6.70 -7.53 -2.00
C LYS A 273 -7.87 -6.65 -2.43
N ARG A 274 -7.72 -5.75 -3.41
CA ARG A 274 -8.77 -4.80 -3.88
C ARG A 274 -10.13 -5.44 -4.23
N ASN A 275 -10.13 -6.72 -4.62
CA ASN A 275 -11.36 -7.43 -5.00
C ASN A 275 -11.98 -8.23 -3.83
N ASP A 276 -11.31 -8.28 -2.68
CA ASP A 276 -11.83 -8.89 -1.47
C ASP A 276 -12.94 -8.01 -0.89
N ARG A 277 -14.06 -8.64 -0.51
CA ARG A 277 -15.24 -7.96 0.00
C ARG A 277 -14.96 -7.27 1.33
N LEU A 278 -14.15 -7.89 2.18
CA LEU A 278 -13.80 -7.38 3.50
C LEU A 278 -12.73 -6.28 3.41
N PHE A 279 -11.89 -6.31 2.38
CA PHE A 279 -10.81 -5.32 2.23
C PHE A 279 -11.34 -3.92 1.84
N LYS A 280 -12.57 -3.83 1.35
CA LYS A 280 -13.16 -2.56 0.90
C LYS A 280 -13.11 -1.46 1.97
N ASP A 281 -13.34 -1.81 3.24
CA ASP A 281 -13.30 -0.86 4.35
C ASP A 281 -11.87 -0.53 4.81
N TYR A 282 -10.90 -1.37 4.44
CA TYR A 282 -9.48 -1.17 4.68
C TYR A 282 -8.79 -0.39 3.57
N LEU A 283 -9.31 -0.43 2.35
CA LEU A 283 -8.70 0.20 1.17
C LEU A 283 -8.34 1.66 1.45
N THR A 284 -9.28 2.45 1.99
CA THR A 284 -9.03 3.86 2.32
C THR A 284 -7.91 4.03 3.35
N LYS A 285 -7.84 3.17 4.38
CA LYS A 285 -6.75 3.22 5.38
C LYS A 285 -5.39 2.96 4.73
N PHE A 286 -5.31 1.97 3.84
CA PHE A 286 -4.07 1.63 3.13
C PHE A 286 -3.67 2.73 2.12
N GLU A 287 -4.64 3.33 1.42
CA GLU A 287 -4.41 4.47 0.52
C GLU A 287 -3.89 5.70 1.28
N GLU A 288 -4.45 6.00 2.45
CA GLU A 288 -3.97 7.07 3.33
C GLU A 288 -2.54 6.79 3.84
N LEU A 289 -2.25 5.54 4.22
CA LEU A 289 -0.91 5.13 4.64
C LEU A 289 0.11 5.28 3.51
N ARG A 290 -0.25 4.86 2.28
CA ARG A 290 0.59 5.07 1.08
C ARG A 290 0.85 6.55 0.84
N LYS A 291 -0.18 7.40 0.90
CA LYS A 291 -0.04 8.85 0.71
C LYS A 291 0.93 9.45 1.73
N ARG A 292 0.80 9.08 3.00
CA ARG A 292 1.72 9.51 4.08
C ARG A 292 3.15 9.06 3.81
N ALA A 293 3.36 7.83 3.29
CA ALA A 293 4.68 7.34 2.93
C ALA A 293 5.32 8.17 1.79
N VAL A 294 4.55 8.50 0.75
CA VAL A 294 5.00 9.35 -0.36
C VAL A 294 5.37 10.75 0.10
N GLU A 295 4.56 11.38 0.96
CA GLU A 295 4.84 12.71 1.52
C GLU A 295 6.15 12.72 2.32
N MET A 296 6.41 11.69 3.14
CA MET A 296 7.67 11.57 3.87
C MET A 296 8.87 11.27 2.96
N ALA A 297 8.70 10.38 1.98
CA ALA A 297 9.71 10.08 0.97
C ALA A 297 10.15 11.34 0.20
N ALA A 298 9.20 12.22 -0.13
CA ALA A 298 9.45 13.47 -0.86
C ALA A 298 10.37 14.44 -0.11
N GLY A 299 10.30 14.48 1.23
CA GLY A 299 11.21 15.29 2.06
C GLY A 299 12.56 14.61 2.32
N PHE A 300 12.60 13.29 2.28
CA PHE A 300 13.75 12.48 2.68
C PHE A 300 14.74 12.22 1.54
N TYR A 301 14.29 11.61 0.44
CA TYR A 301 15.20 11.08 -0.58
C TYR A 301 16.02 12.13 -1.35
N PRO A 302 15.50 13.32 -1.71
CA PRO A 302 16.32 14.34 -2.36
C PRO A 302 17.56 14.71 -1.53
N SER A 303 17.37 14.84 -0.20
CA SER A 303 18.43 15.15 0.75
C SER A 303 19.40 13.98 0.93
N GLU A 304 18.89 12.76 0.99
CA GLU A 304 19.72 11.56 1.19
C GLU A 304 20.60 11.27 -0.03
N ILE A 305 20.06 11.40 -1.24
CA ILE A 305 20.83 11.29 -2.48
C ILE A 305 21.89 12.40 -2.53
N LEU A 306 21.54 13.64 -2.16
CA LEU A 306 22.51 14.74 -2.10
C LEU A 306 23.65 14.45 -1.10
N ASN A 307 23.35 13.85 0.04
CA ASN A 307 24.35 13.47 1.04
C ASN A 307 25.32 12.40 0.50
N LEU A 308 24.83 11.42 -0.28
CA LEU A 308 25.68 10.44 -0.94
C LEU A 308 26.60 11.10 -1.97
N ILE A 309 26.07 12.01 -2.79
CA ILE A 309 26.89 12.79 -3.73
C ILE A 309 27.98 13.55 -2.97
N LYS A 310 27.65 14.28 -1.90
CA LYS A 310 28.62 15.03 -1.06
C LYS A 310 29.70 14.15 -0.42
N LYS A 311 29.40 12.89 -0.15
CA LYS A 311 30.37 11.90 0.37
C LYS A 311 31.20 11.25 -0.75
N ASN A 312 31.02 11.69 -1.99
CA ASN A 312 31.61 11.11 -3.19
C ASN A 312 31.20 9.66 -3.46
N ASP A 313 30.02 9.25 -2.98
CA ASP A 313 29.41 7.95 -3.27
C ASP A 313 28.42 8.09 -4.44
N ILE A 314 28.96 8.32 -5.64
CA ILE A 314 28.18 8.56 -6.86
C ILE A 314 27.39 7.30 -7.27
N ASN A 315 27.96 6.12 -7.09
CA ASN A 315 27.29 4.86 -7.38
C ASN A 315 26.13 4.62 -6.41
N GLY A 316 26.34 4.80 -5.10
CA GLY A 316 25.26 4.70 -4.12
C GLY A 316 24.15 5.72 -4.36
N ALA A 317 24.51 6.95 -4.75
CA ALA A 317 23.54 7.98 -5.11
C ALA A 317 22.70 7.58 -6.35
N ALA A 318 23.33 7.05 -7.39
CA ALA A 318 22.65 6.58 -8.60
C ALA A 318 21.75 5.36 -8.32
N ASP A 319 22.22 4.40 -7.53
CA ASP A 319 21.45 3.22 -7.14
C ASP A 319 20.22 3.58 -6.31
N LEU A 320 20.35 4.53 -5.37
CA LEU A 320 19.24 5.03 -4.58
C LEU A 320 18.23 5.80 -5.46
N LEU A 321 18.72 6.64 -6.37
CA LEU A 321 17.88 7.37 -7.30
C LEU A 321 17.06 6.42 -8.17
N ASP A 322 17.66 5.38 -8.76
CA ASP A 322 16.95 4.40 -9.59
C ASP A 322 15.86 3.66 -8.79
N LYS A 323 16.16 3.25 -7.56
CA LYS A 323 15.17 2.61 -6.67
C LYS A 323 13.98 3.52 -6.38
N VAL A 324 14.24 4.78 -6.05
CA VAL A 324 13.18 5.75 -5.74
C VAL A 324 12.38 6.06 -7.00
N ASP A 325 13.02 6.29 -8.15
CA ASP A 325 12.33 6.57 -9.40
C ASP A 325 11.44 5.41 -9.85
N LYS A 326 11.90 4.17 -9.65
CA LYS A 326 11.12 2.97 -10.00
C LYS A 326 9.85 2.82 -9.15
N VAL A 327 9.89 3.17 -7.87
CA VAL A 327 8.74 3.01 -6.95
C VAL A 327 7.82 4.22 -6.96
N PHE A 328 8.38 5.43 -6.95
CA PHE A 328 7.61 6.67 -6.80
C PHE A 328 7.38 7.40 -8.12
N GLY A 329 8.18 7.13 -9.16
CA GLY A 329 8.14 7.87 -10.42
C GLY A 329 8.22 9.38 -10.19
N ASN A 330 7.18 10.09 -10.65
CA ASN A 330 7.09 11.55 -10.52
C ASN A 330 6.52 12.04 -9.18
N GLU A 331 6.10 11.14 -8.28
CA GLU A 331 5.54 11.51 -6.97
C GLU A 331 6.62 12.10 -6.04
N VAL A 332 7.89 11.76 -6.26
CA VAL A 332 9.07 12.34 -5.57
C VAL A 332 9.90 13.12 -6.59
N ASN A 333 10.04 14.43 -6.37
CA ASN A 333 10.80 15.29 -7.29
C ASN A 333 12.32 15.09 -7.09
N LEU A 334 12.96 14.43 -8.06
CA LEU A 334 14.40 14.19 -8.11
C LEU A 334 15.10 14.90 -9.28
N THR A 335 14.51 15.96 -9.81
CA THR A 335 14.97 16.61 -11.06
C THR A 335 16.42 17.09 -10.96
N GLU A 336 16.79 17.74 -9.87
CA GLU A 336 18.15 18.29 -9.67
C GLU A 336 19.19 17.18 -9.54
N GLN A 337 18.89 16.14 -8.75
CA GLN A 337 19.77 14.99 -8.55
C GLN A 337 19.98 14.23 -9.87
N LYS A 338 18.90 14.03 -10.65
CA LYS A 338 18.96 13.42 -11.99
C LYS A 338 19.83 14.26 -12.94
N ALA A 339 19.66 15.59 -12.95
CA ALA A 339 20.42 16.48 -13.81
C ALA A 339 21.92 16.46 -13.45
N PHE A 340 22.27 16.39 -12.17
CA PHE A 340 23.66 16.31 -11.74
C PHE A 340 24.30 14.97 -12.12
N LEU A 341 23.66 13.85 -11.76
CA LEU A 341 24.21 12.50 -11.97
C LEU A 341 24.28 12.08 -13.45
N SER A 342 23.49 12.71 -14.32
CA SER A 342 23.56 12.49 -15.78
C SER A 342 24.56 13.40 -16.49
N ASN A 343 25.09 14.43 -15.82
CA ASN A 343 26.01 15.37 -16.43
C ASN A 343 27.48 14.94 -16.20
N TYR A 344 28.09 14.41 -17.25
CA TYR A 344 29.43 13.82 -17.17
C TYR A 344 30.52 14.83 -16.77
N TRP A 345 30.46 16.09 -17.21
CA TRP A 345 31.51 17.07 -16.90
C TRP A 345 31.39 17.54 -15.45
N LYS A 346 30.17 17.70 -14.94
CA LYS A 346 29.93 18.01 -13.52
C LYS A 346 30.53 16.92 -12.63
N LEU A 347 30.30 15.66 -12.96
CA LEU A 347 30.88 14.52 -12.24
C LEU A 347 32.40 14.51 -12.33
N ALA A 348 32.97 14.76 -13.52
CA ALA A 348 34.42 14.78 -13.71
C ALA A 348 35.08 15.88 -12.86
N TYR A 349 34.56 17.10 -12.90
CA TYR A 349 35.08 18.21 -12.09
C TYR A 349 34.84 18.01 -10.60
N TYR A 350 33.68 17.47 -10.21
CA TYR A 350 33.42 17.17 -8.81
C TYR A 350 34.45 16.16 -8.25
N ASN A 351 34.66 15.05 -8.96
CA ASN A 351 35.65 14.04 -8.61
C ASN A 351 37.08 14.62 -8.56
N TYR A 352 37.40 15.52 -9.50
CA TYR A 352 38.66 16.25 -9.48
C TYR A 352 38.81 17.08 -8.21
N MET A 353 37.78 17.84 -7.85
CA MET A 353 37.82 18.77 -6.73
C MET A 353 37.84 18.10 -5.36
N VAL A 354 37.24 16.91 -5.21
CA VAL A 354 37.31 16.12 -3.97
C VAL A 354 38.76 15.85 -3.53
N ASN A 355 39.67 15.63 -4.49
CA ASN A 355 41.10 15.43 -4.25
C ASN A 355 41.96 16.47 -4.98
N MET A 356 41.47 17.73 -5.03
CA MET A 356 42.04 18.80 -5.88
C MET A 356 43.56 18.94 -5.73
N GLU A 357 44.08 18.93 -4.50
CA GLU A 357 45.52 19.16 -4.28
C GLU A 357 46.40 18.07 -4.88
N ASP A 358 46.02 16.80 -4.71
CA ASP A 358 46.77 15.67 -5.24
C ASP A 358 46.65 15.58 -6.77
N ASN A 359 45.45 15.85 -7.29
CA ASN A 359 45.19 15.88 -8.73
C ASN A 359 45.98 17.00 -9.42
N LEU A 360 45.92 18.22 -8.87
CA LEU A 360 46.68 19.36 -9.38
C LEU A 360 48.18 19.09 -9.36
N ARG A 361 48.70 18.48 -8.28
CA ARG A 361 50.12 18.11 -8.20
C ARG A 361 50.53 17.18 -9.34
N MET A 362 49.70 16.17 -9.60
CA MET A 362 49.94 15.21 -10.67
C MET A 362 49.90 15.89 -12.04
N ASP A 363 48.94 16.78 -12.29
CA ASP A 363 48.82 17.47 -13.57
C ASP A 363 49.99 18.44 -13.81
N LEU A 364 50.42 19.18 -12.79
CA LEU A 364 51.58 20.06 -12.89
C LEU A 364 52.86 19.28 -13.22
N SER A 365 53.00 18.05 -12.70
CA SER A 365 54.16 17.20 -12.98
C SER A 365 54.25 16.71 -14.43
N ARG A 366 53.18 16.86 -15.23
CA ARG A 366 53.15 16.45 -16.64
C ARG A 366 53.87 17.44 -17.57
N GLY A 367 54.17 18.66 -17.12
CA GLY A 367 54.87 19.67 -17.92
C GLY A 367 54.08 20.24 -19.09
N VAL A 368 52.78 20.40 -18.88
CA VAL A 368 51.90 21.18 -19.77
C VAL A 368 52.51 22.58 -19.96
N SER A 369 52.74 22.96 -21.21
CA SER A 369 53.41 24.19 -21.59
C SER A 369 52.51 25.06 -22.45
N VAL A 370 52.52 26.36 -22.20
CA VAL A 370 51.90 27.37 -23.07
C VAL A 370 52.99 28.28 -23.62
N GLY A 371 53.37 28.05 -24.88
CA GLY A 371 54.55 28.66 -25.47
C GLY A 371 55.85 28.25 -24.78
N GLU A 372 56.89 29.08 -24.89
CA GLU A 372 58.24 28.77 -24.41
C GLU A 372 58.45 29.07 -22.91
N PHE A 373 57.74 30.06 -22.36
CA PHE A 373 58.05 30.66 -21.05
C PHE A 373 56.95 30.49 -19.99
N SER A 374 56.03 29.57 -20.22
CA SER A 374 54.99 29.18 -19.28
C SER A 374 54.89 27.66 -19.25
N ASN A 375 55.62 27.03 -18.33
CA ASN A 375 55.57 25.59 -18.12
C ASN A 375 55.07 25.27 -16.71
N SER A 376 54.12 24.37 -16.59
CA SER A 376 53.58 23.92 -15.31
C SER A 376 54.63 23.34 -14.34
N LEU A 377 55.76 22.82 -14.84
CA LEU A 377 56.89 22.36 -14.01
C LEU A 377 57.60 23.50 -13.27
N ASP A 378 57.48 24.75 -13.76
CA ASP A 378 58.10 25.92 -13.15
C ASP A 378 57.30 26.44 -11.93
N ILE A 379 56.17 25.81 -11.63
CA ILE A 379 55.24 26.25 -10.57
C ILE A 379 55.50 25.45 -9.29
N ASN A 380 55.86 26.18 -8.24
CA ASN A 380 55.87 25.61 -6.89
C ASN A 380 54.45 25.59 -6.32
N GLN A 381 53.86 24.39 -6.25
CA GLN A 381 52.49 24.19 -5.75
C GLN A 381 52.26 24.74 -4.33
N SER A 382 53.26 24.68 -3.45
CA SER A 382 53.11 25.19 -2.06
C SER A 382 52.80 26.69 -2.00
N THR A 383 53.30 27.44 -2.98
CA THR A 383 53.05 28.88 -3.14
C THR A 383 51.98 29.19 -4.18
N GLY A 384 51.73 28.27 -5.11
CA GLY A 384 50.76 28.41 -6.19
C GLY A 384 49.38 27.82 -5.90
N LYS A 385 49.11 27.36 -4.68
CA LYS A 385 47.83 26.72 -4.33
C LYS A 385 46.64 27.64 -4.66
N PRO A 386 45.65 27.20 -5.45
CA PRO A 386 44.50 28.03 -5.77
C PRO A 386 43.62 28.23 -4.53
N ASP A 387 42.89 29.34 -4.49
CA ASP A 387 41.94 29.74 -3.44
C ASP A 387 40.55 30.09 -3.98
N LEU A 388 40.46 30.41 -5.27
CA LEU A 388 39.22 30.67 -5.99
C LEU A 388 39.01 29.67 -7.13
N MET A 389 37.76 29.46 -7.51
CA MET A 389 37.37 28.75 -8.72
C MET A 389 36.25 29.46 -9.47
N CYS A 390 36.23 29.30 -10.78
CA CYS A 390 35.13 29.72 -11.64
C CYS A 390 34.94 28.75 -12.81
N PHE A 391 33.78 28.87 -13.45
CA PHE A 391 33.49 28.20 -14.71
C PHE A 391 33.42 29.22 -15.84
N LYS A 392 34.08 28.91 -16.95
CA LYS A 392 34.01 29.76 -18.14
C LYS A 392 34.03 28.89 -19.39
N ASP A 393 33.03 29.08 -20.24
CA ASP A 393 32.99 28.48 -21.57
C ASP A 393 33.94 29.27 -22.49
N LEU A 394 35.18 28.79 -22.63
CA LEU A 394 36.21 29.50 -23.38
C LEU A 394 36.06 29.27 -24.89
N ASP A 395 35.40 28.20 -25.33
CA ASP A 395 35.25 27.86 -26.75
C ASP A 395 33.83 27.98 -27.29
N GLY A 396 32.84 28.23 -26.43
CA GLY A 396 31.42 28.30 -26.78
C GLY A 396 30.78 26.93 -27.02
N GLY A 397 31.45 25.84 -26.61
CA GLY A 397 31.03 24.46 -26.81
C GLY A 397 29.98 23.98 -25.81
N GLY A 398 29.62 24.79 -24.81
CA GLY A 398 28.62 24.46 -23.79
C GLY A 398 29.13 23.59 -22.63
N ILE A 399 30.40 23.17 -22.67
CA ILE A 399 31.11 22.57 -21.53
C ILE A 399 32.06 23.63 -21.01
N PRO A 400 31.81 24.19 -19.82
CA PRO A 400 32.71 25.22 -19.30
C PRO A 400 34.05 24.60 -18.87
N GLU A 401 35.13 25.35 -19.05
CA GLU A 401 36.42 25.06 -18.43
C GLU A 401 36.35 25.35 -16.92
N LEU A 402 36.91 24.43 -16.14
CA LEU A 402 37.17 24.65 -14.72
C LEU A 402 38.43 25.49 -14.58
N ILE A 403 38.30 26.67 -14.00
CA ILE A 403 39.42 27.59 -13.77
C ILE A 403 39.68 27.66 -12.28
N LEU A 404 40.88 27.25 -11.86
CA LEU A 404 41.35 27.42 -10.49
C LEU A 404 42.35 28.57 -10.44
N TYR A 405 42.17 29.48 -9.50
CA TYR A 405 42.93 30.72 -9.42
C TYR A 405 43.60 30.84 -8.06
N ASN A 406 44.85 31.32 -8.06
CA ASN A 406 45.55 31.77 -6.86
C ASN A 406 45.63 33.29 -6.87
N SER A 407 44.86 33.94 -6.00
CA SER A 407 44.79 35.40 -5.87
C SER A 407 46.08 36.06 -5.41
N SER A 408 46.94 35.33 -4.70
CA SER A 408 48.19 35.87 -4.17
C SER A 408 49.31 35.92 -5.22
N THR A 409 49.36 34.94 -6.13
CA THR A 409 50.43 34.82 -7.14
C THR A 409 49.98 35.12 -8.56
N GLY A 410 48.66 35.21 -8.78
CA GLY A 410 48.04 35.36 -10.09
C GLY A 410 48.14 34.12 -10.99
N PHE A 411 48.47 32.95 -10.43
CA PHE A 411 48.51 31.71 -11.22
C PHE A 411 47.09 31.22 -11.46
N THR A 412 46.80 30.92 -12.72
CA THR A 412 45.51 30.42 -13.20
C THR A 412 45.74 29.06 -13.84
N TYR A 413 45.07 28.04 -13.31
CA TYR A 413 45.05 26.68 -13.83
C TYR A 413 43.75 26.48 -14.60
N ILE A 414 43.85 26.18 -15.89
CA ILE A 414 42.69 26.06 -16.76
C ILE A 414 42.56 24.59 -17.15
N PHE A 415 41.46 23.98 -16.72
CA PHE A 415 41.13 22.58 -16.97
C PHE A 415 39.94 22.48 -17.91
N THR A 416 39.94 21.45 -18.75
CA THR A 416 38.79 21.11 -19.58
C THR A 416 38.34 19.68 -19.32
N CYS A 417 37.10 19.37 -19.70
CA CYS A 417 36.57 18.03 -19.60
C CYS A 417 36.38 17.42 -20.99
N MET A 418 37.19 16.40 -21.31
CA MET A 418 37.06 15.62 -22.54
C MET A 418 36.66 14.19 -22.19
N GLU A 419 35.54 13.72 -22.73
CA GLU A 419 35.06 12.34 -22.54
C GLU A 419 35.00 11.90 -21.06
N GLY A 420 34.61 12.81 -20.15
CA GLY A 420 34.52 12.53 -18.72
C GLY A 420 35.86 12.54 -17.96
N ARG A 421 36.95 12.96 -18.61
CA ARG A 421 38.27 13.14 -18.00
C ARG A 421 38.59 14.61 -17.86
N VAL A 422 39.27 14.97 -16.78
CA VAL A 422 39.74 16.33 -16.55
C VAL A 422 41.20 16.41 -16.99
N ASP A 423 41.48 17.34 -17.89
CA ASP A 423 42.83 17.59 -18.40
C ASP A 423 43.23 19.05 -18.16
N LEU A 424 44.46 19.25 -17.67
CA LEU A 424 45.06 20.58 -17.53
C LEU A 424 45.44 21.10 -18.92
N ALA A 425 44.74 22.11 -19.40
CA ALA A 425 45.01 22.73 -20.70
C ALA A 425 46.18 23.71 -20.66
N GLY A 426 46.39 24.36 -19.52
CA GLY A 426 47.51 25.27 -19.34
C GLY A 426 47.55 25.89 -17.95
N CYS A 427 48.73 26.37 -17.58
CA CYS A 427 48.89 27.26 -16.45
C CYS A 427 49.48 28.60 -16.89
N LEU A 428 48.76 29.68 -16.59
CA LEU A 428 49.02 31.03 -17.05
C LEU A 428 49.03 32.00 -15.86
N LYS A 429 49.69 33.14 -16.02
CA LYS A 429 49.39 34.33 -15.22
C LYS A 429 48.49 35.25 -16.03
N VAL A 430 47.18 35.06 -15.93
CA VAL A 430 46.21 35.80 -16.74
C VAL A 430 46.27 37.28 -16.38
N LEU A 431 46.25 38.16 -17.37
CA LEU A 431 46.13 39.61 -17.21
C LEU A 431 44.75 40.12 -17.62
N ALA A 432 44.18 39.50 -18.64
CA ALA A 432 42.87 39.83 -19.16
C ALA A 432 42.33 38.68 -20.02
N TYR A 433 41.02 38.58 -20.08
CA TYR A 433 40.35 37.77 -21.10
C TYR A 433 40.00 38.65 -22.31
N GLY A 434 40.09 38.06 -23.49
CA GLY A 434 39.78 38.72 -24.75
C GLY A 434 38.28 38.95 -24.97
N LYS A 435 37.97 39.73 -26.01
CA LYS A 435 36.61 39.91 -26.54
C LYS A 435 36.05 38.58 -27.07
N ASP A 436 36.92 37.79 -27.70
CA ASP A 436 36.68 36.37 -27.98
C ASP A 436 37.06 35.57 -26.71
N PRO A 437 36.15 34.75 -26.14
CA PRO A 437 36.44 33.95 -24.95
C PRO A 437 37.64 33.01 -25.08
N CYS A 438 37.99 32.60 -26.31
CA CYS A 438 39.17 31.77 -26.57
C CYS A 438 40.48 32.51 -26.33
N ASP A 439 40.49 33.84 -26.45
CA ASP A 439 41.70 34.64 -26.37
C ASP A 439 41.98 35.05 -24.92
N ILE A 440 43.21 34.82 -24.46
CA ILE A 440 43.67 35.15 -23.11
C ILE A 440 44.98 35.92 -23.21
N ILE A 441 45.05 37.07 -22.57
CA ILE A 441 46.30 37.83 -22.41
C ILE A 441 46.94 37.38 -21.10
N ALA A 442 48.19 36.94 -21.14
CA ALA A 442 48.92 36.43 -19.99
C ALA A 442 50.34 37.00 -19.88
N GLU A 443 50.89 36.95 -18.66
CA GLU A 443 52.32 37.16 -18.41
C GLU A 443 53.08 35.83 -18.40
N PRO A 444 54.23 35.75 -19.08
CA PRO A 444 55.16 34.64 -18.90
C PRO A 444 55.81 34.72 -17.52
N TYR A 445 56.11 33.57 -16.94
CA TYR A 445 56.61 33.47 -15.56
C TYR A 445 57.94 32.72 -15.42
N SER A 446 58.49 32.15 -16.50
CA SER A 446 59.77 31.46 -16.45
C SER A 446 60.78 31.96 -17.50
N GLY A 447 61.98 31.38 -17.47
CA GLY A 447 63.08 31.72 -18.36
C GLY A 447 63.51 33.20 -18.28
N LYS A 448 64.06 33.70 -19.39
CA LYS A 448 64.45 35.12 -19.51
C LYS A 448 63.24 36.05 -19.49
N ALA A 449 62.10 35.60 -20.02
CA ALA A 449 60.88 36.41 -20.09
C ALA A 449 60.27 36.71 -18.71
N GLY A 450 60.44 35.80 -17.74
CA GLY A 450 59.91 35.98 -16.37
C GLY A 450 60.44 37.23 -15.65
N ASN A 451 61.66 37.68 -15.96
CA ASN A 451 62.32 38.84 -15.34
C ASN A 451 62.15 40.15 -16.12
N MET A 452 61.39 40.13 -17.22
CA MET A 452 61.15 41.32 -18.05
C MET A 452 60.21 42.29 -17.35
N GLU A 453 60.43 43.59 -17.55
CA GLU A 453 59.60 44.66 -16.95
C GLU A 453 58.22 44.71 -17.60
N VAL A 454 58.18 44.66 -18.93
CA VAL A 454 56.94 44.59 -19.70
C VAL A 454 56.93 43.27 -20.42
N LYS A 455 55.90 42.46 -20.19
CA LYS A 455 55.77 41.13 -20.76
C LYS A 455 54.29 40.79 -20.99
N ARG A 456 53.93 40.56 -22.25
CA ARG A 456 52.57 40.18 -22.64
C ARG A 456 52.61 39.09 -23.70
N VAL A 457 51.72 38.12 -23.54
CA VAL A 457 51.49 37.04 -24.48
C VAL A 457 50.00 36.96 -24.76
N LEU A 458 49.62 36.93 -26.03
CA LEU A 458 48.28 36.58 -26.46
C LEU A 458 48.25 35.06 -26.70
N CYS A 459 47.46 34.37 -25.89
CA CYS A 459 47.23 32.94 -25.97
C CYS A 459 45.83 32.67 -26.52
N ARG A 460 45.66 31.62 -27.33
CA ARG A 460 44.36 31.17 -27.82
C ARG A 460 44.08 29.74 -27.36
N TYR A 461 42.94 29.54 -26.71
CA TYR A 461 42.48 28.26 -26.20
C TYR A 461 41.96 27.34 -27.33
N SER A 462 42.21 26.04 -27.19
CA SER A 462 41.66 24.99 -28.05
C SER A 462 41.26 23.78 -27.22
N GLN A 463 39.95 23.51 -27.14
CA GLN A 463 39.41 22.34 -26.45
C GLN A 463 39.81 21.03 -27.13
N SER A 464 39.85 20.99 -28.47
CA SER A 464 40.14 19.76 -29.23
C SER A 464 41.46 19.07 -28.84
N ASN A 465 42.42 19.85 -28.33
CA ASN A 465 43.72 19.37 -27.91
C ASN A 465 44.00 19.66 -26.43
N ALA A 466 43.01 20.13 -25.66
CA ALA A 466 43.18 20.68 -24.31
C ALA A 466 44.49 21.49 -24.19
N SER A 467 44.63 22.55 -24.99
CA SER A 467 45.88 23.30 -25.03
C SER A 467 45.68 24.77 -25.41
N PHE A 468 46.77 25.53 -25.32
CA PHE A 468 46.85 26.91 -25.75
C PHE A 468 47.92 27.08 -26.83
N SER A 469 47.63 27.83 -27.88
CA SER A 469 48.62 28.37 -28.80
C SER A 469 49.04 29.77 -28.36
N VAL A 470 50.28 30.16 -28.66
CA VAL A 470 50.73 31.55 -28.52
C VAL A 470 50.61 32.21 -29.88
N GLU A 471 49.74 33.21 -29.97
CA GLU A 471 49.48 33.96 -31.21
C GLU A 471 50.46 35.13 -31.36
N LYS A 472 50.71 35.86 -30.26
CA LYS A 472 51.58 37.05 -30.23
C LYS A 472 52.28 37.20 -28.90
N TYR A 473 53.44 37.86 -28.91
CA TYR A 473 54.11 38.22 -27.67
C TYR A 473 55.05 39.41 -27.83
N CYS A 474 55.18 40.17 -26.75
CA CYS A 474 56.14 41.25 -26.64
C CYS A 474 56.75 41.30 -25.23
N TYR A 475 58.08 41.32 -25.15
CA TYR A 475 58.85 41.46 -23.91
C TYR A 475 59.85 42.61 -24.00
N ARG A 476 60.09 43.32 -22.90
CA ARG A 476 61.12 44.35 -22.81
C ARG A 476 61.73 44.45 -21.41
N ASN A 477 63.03 44.71 -21.34
CA ASN A 477 63.70 45.14 -20.11
C ASN A 477 63.28 46.57 -19.69
N ARG A 478 63.48 46.88 -18.42
CA ARG A 478 63.21 48.23 -17.86
C ARG A 478 64.10 49.32 -18.47
N ASP A 479 65.35 48.99 -18.74
CA ASP A 479 66.39 49.87 -19.26
C ASP A 479 66.46 49.90 -20.79
N TYR A 480 65.49 49.28 -21.48
CA TYR A 480 65.40 49.23 -22.94
C TYR A 480 66.60 48.52 -23.61
N THR A 481 67.40 47.75 -22.88
CA THR A 481 68.55 47.00 -23.44
C THR A 481 68.15 45.76 -24.24
N TYR A 482 66.92 45.28 -24.07
CA TYR A 482 66.40 44.09 -24.73
C TYR A 482 64.92 44.24 -25.08
N PHE A 483 64.57 43.77 -26.28
CA PHE A 483 63.21 43.56 -26.74
C PHE A 483 63.08 42.16 -27.33
N ASN A 484 61.89 41.59 -27.23
CA ASN A 484 61.50 40.44 -28.03
C ASN A 484 60.09 40.69 -28.55
N ILE A 485 59.93 40.67 -29.87
CA ILE A 485 58.65 40.96 -30.53
C ILE A 485 58.35 39.79 -31.46
N ASN A 486 57.34 38.98 -31.12
CA ASN A 486 56.92 37.80 -31.88
C ASN A 486 58.10 36.87 -32.25
N GLY A 487 59.10 36.76 -31.39
CA GLY A 487 60.24 35.84 -31.52
C GLY A 487 61.49 36.47 -32.08
N THR A 488 61.40 37.71 -32.53
CA THR A 488 62.56 38.47 -32.95
C THR A 488 63.17 39.15 -31.74
N GLU A 489 64.35 38.67 -31.33
CA GLU A 489 65.13 39.28 -30.26
C GLU A 489 65.94 40.49 -30.76
N TYR A 490 65.91 41.58 -30.00
CA TYR A 490 66.71 42.77 -30.22
C TYR A 490 67.51 43.06 -28.96
N GLN A 491 68.84 43.10 -29.08
CA GLN A 491 69.73 43.56 -28.02
C GLN A 491 70.32 44.91 -28.41
N ILE A 492 70.13 45.90 -27.55
CA ILE A 492 70.70 47.24 -27.72
C ILE A 492 71.95 47.30 -26.86
N LEU A 493 73.10 47.26 -27.55
CA LEU A 493 74.38 47.49 -26.91
C LEU A 493 74.48 48.97 -26.51
N PRO A 494 75.03 49.30 -25.34
CA PRO A 494 75.33 50.69 -24.99
C PRO A 494 76.19 51.29 -26.11
N GLU A 495 75.86 52.51 -26.56
CA GLU A 495 76.70 53.22 -27.52
C GLU A 495 78.13 53.33 -26.94
N ASP A 496 79.09 52.67 -27.57
CA ASP A 496 80.51 52.92 -27.34
C ASP A 496 80.86 54.21 -28.10
N PRO A 497 81.14 55.33 -27.41
CA PRO A 497 81.43 56.61 -28.07
C PRO A 497 82.74 56.59 -28.88
N SER A 498 83.50 55.49 -28.86
CA SER A 498 84.80 55.35 -29.52
C SER A 498 84.83 54.55 -30.83
N LYS A 499 83.68 54.02 -31.31
CA LYS A 499 83.62 53.23 -32.55
C LYS A 499 82.76 53.87 -33.66
N PRO A 500 83.18 53.77 -34.94
CA PRO A 500 82.33 54.18 -36.06
C PRO A 500 81.03 53.37 -36.07
N LYS A 501 79.90 54.00 -36.40
CA LYS A 501 78.59 53.33 -36.57
C LYS A 501 78.69 52.24 -37.63
N GLU A 502 78.90 50.99 -37.23
CA GLU A 502 78.61 49.85 -38.08
C GLU A 502 77.10 49.66 -38.12
N GLU A 503 76.48 49.96 -39.28
CA GLU A 503 75.12 49.56 -39.61
C GLU A 503 75.03 48.03 -39.66
N LYS A 504 74.79 47.41 -38.52
CA LYS A 504 74.14 46.10 -38.44
C LYS A 504 73.11 46.12 -37.32
N GLY A 505 71.96 46.70 -37.63
CA GLY A 505 70.78 46.70 -36.77
C GLY A 505 69.74 47.69 -37.26
N GLU A 506 68.45 47.38 -37.01
CA GLU A 506 67.37 48.37 -37.15
C GLU A 506 67.57 49.53 -36.16
N ASP A 507 67.12 50.73 -36.53
CA ASP A 507 67.16 51.93 -35.69
C ASP A 507 66.38 51.70 -34.37
N PHE A 508 66.94 52.12 -33.24
CA PHE A 508 66.31 52.02 -31.91
C PHE A 508 64.87 52.55 -31.89
N ALA A 509 64.62 53.71 -32.52
CA ALA A 509 63.28 54.30 -32.56
C ALA A 509 62.28 53.42 -33.33
N VAL A 510 62.75 52.67 -34.32
CA VAL A 510 61.93 51.72 -35.09
C VAL A 510 61.59 50.50 -34.24
N ILE A 511 62.55 49.98 -33.47
CA ILE A 511 62.34 48.84 -32.56
C ILE A 511 61.33 49.19 -31.46
N VAL A 512 61.49 50.36 -30.83
CA VAL A 512 60.53 50.86 -29.81
C VAL A 512 59.14 50.99 -30.41
N LYS A 513 59.01 51.61 -31.58
CA LYS A 513 57.71 51.77 -32.24
C LYS A 513 57.04 50.42 -32.52
N ARG A 514 57.80 49.42 -33.01
CA ARG A 514 57.26 48.07 -33.24
C ARG A 514 56.82 47.39 -31.96
N PHE A 515 57.55 47.60 -30.87
CA PHE A 515 57.16 47.08 -29.56
C PHE A 515 55.84 47.72 -29.11
N ASP A 516 55.73 49.05 -29.16
CA ASP A 516 54.52 49.78 -28.77
C ASP A 516 53.32 49.38 -29.64
N ASP A 517 53.53 49.20 -30.95
CA ASP A 517 52.50 48.74 -31.88
C ASP A 517 52.03 47.31 -31.54
N ALA A 518 52.96 46.39 -31.22
CA ALA A 518 52.63 45.01 -30.83
C ALA A 518 51.96 44.93 -29.45
N GLU A 519 52.44 45.72 -28.48
CA GLU A 519 51.85 45.80 -27.14
C GLU A 519 50.41 46.34 -27.22
N LYS A 520 50.20 47.38 -28.04
CA LYS A 520 48.87 47.94 -28.30
C LYS A 520 47.97 46.94 -29.02
N GLU A 521 48.49 46.24 -30.01
CA GLU A 521 47.73 45.23 -30.73
C GLU A 521 47.24 44.13 -29.79
N ILE A 522 48.07 43.62 -28.87
CA ILE A 522 47.65 42.68 -27.83
C ILE A 522 46.60 43.32 -26.91
N ALA A 523 46.80 44.58 -26.50
CA ALA A 523 45.86 45.28 -25.64
C ALA A 523 44.47 45.45 -26.28
N ASP A 524 44.38 45.63 -27.60
CA ASP A 524 43.12 45.82 -28.32
C ASP A 524 42.22 44.56 -28.34
N TYR A 525 42.76 43.40 -27.96
CA TYR A 525 41.98 42.16 -27.78
C TYR A 525 41.10 42.20 -26.54
N THR A 526 41.32 43.12 -25.60
CA THR A 526 40.49 43.24 -24.39
C THR A 526 40.01 44.68 -24.19
N GLU A 527 38.83 44.81 -23.57
CA GLU A 527 38.33 46.11 -23.08
C GLU A 527 38.45 46.22 -21.57
N LYS A 528 38.77 45.12 -20.88
CA LYS A 528 38.79 45.01 -19.42
C LYS A 528 40.05 44.29 -18.97
N TRP A 529 40.91 45.03 -18.29
CA TRP A 529 42.08 44.48 -17.60
C TRP A 529 41.69 43.95 -16.22
N GLY A 530 42.32 42.86 -15.80
CA GLY A 530 42.06 42.19 -14.54
C GLY A 530 42.23 40.69 -14.66
N CYS A 531 42.99 40.12 -13.73
CA CYS A 531 43.29 38.70 -13.64
C CYS A 531 42.25 37.92 -12.83
N GLU A 532 41.59 38.59 -11.87
CA GLU A 532 40.61 37.96 -11.00
C GLU A 532 39.24 37.86 -11.68
N PRO A 533 38.58 36.69 -11.59
CA PRO A 533 37.17 36.60 -11.97
C PRO A 533 36.33 37.51 -11.05
N PRO A 534 35.24 38.12 -11.54
CA PRO A 534 34.32 38.86 -10.70
C PRO A 534 33.83 38.02 -9.50
N GLU A 535 33.54 38.67 -8.37
CA GLU A 535 32.97 37.97 -7.19
C GLU A 535 31.65 37.25 -7.52
N SER A 536 30.88 37.77 -8.48
CA SER A 536 29.63 37.12 -8.95
C SER A 536 29.88 35.82 -9.72
N ASP A 537 31.08 35.65 -10.26
CA ASP A 537 31.41 34.61 -11.24
C ASP A 537 32.40 33.60 -10.65
N SER A 538 32.74 33.72 -9.36
CA SER A 538 33.70 32.84 -8.70
C SER A 538 33.28 32.50 -7.27
N VAL A 539 33.81 31.39 -6.76
CA VAL A 539 33.63 30.97 -5.37
C VAL A 539 34.98 30.59 -4.76
N THR A 540 35.07 30.65 -3.43
CA THR A 540 36.20 30.04 -2.73
C THR A 540 36.19 28.53 -2.93
N ILE A 541 37.38 27.93 -3.01
CA ILE A 541 37.51 26.49 -3.28
C ILE A 541 36.73 25.63 -2.28
N ILE A 542 36.60 26.05 -1.02
CA ILE A 542 35.81 25.30 -0.02
C ILE A 542 34.32 25.16 -0.39
N ARG A 543 33.81 25.98 -1.31
CA ARG A 543 32.42 25.96 -1.80
C ARG A 543 32.28 25.27 -3.17
N TYR A 544 33.29 24.52 -3.60
CA TYR A 544 33.29 23.89 -4.94
C TYR A 544 32.05 23.04 -5.18
N PHE A 545 31.60 22.29 -4.18
CA PHE A 545 30.44 21.40 -4.32
C PHE A 545 29.19 22.19 -4.73
N ASP A 546 28.85 23.24 -3.98
CA ASP A 546 27.64 24.04 -4.21
C ASP A 546 27.67 24.79 -5.56
N TYR A 547 28.86 25.02 -6.12
CA TYR A 547 29.02 25.73 -7.38
C TYR A 547 28.98 24.79 -8.60
N ILE A 548 29.38 23.53 -8.42
CA ILE A 548 29.25 22.50 -9.47
C ILE A 548 27.83 21.93 -9.51
N TYR A 549 27.22 21.72 -8.34
CA TYR A 549 25.84 21.24 -8.20
C TYR A 549 24.88 22.25 -8.82
#